data_AF-A0A7J2LA07-F1
#
_entry.id   AF-A0A7J2LA07-F1
#
_cell.length_a   1.000
_cell.length_b   1.000
_cell.length_c   1.000
_cell.angle_alpha   90.00
_cell.angle_beta   90.00
_cell.angle_gamma   90.00
#
_symmetry.space_group_name_H-M   'P 1'
#
loop_
_entity.id
_entity.type
_entity.pdbx_description
1 polymer ?
#
loop_
_entity_poly.entity_id
_entity_poly.type
_entity_poly.pdbx_seq_one_letter_code
_entity_poly.pdbx_strand_id
1 'polypeptide(L)'
;MQYPKSLRVSAGELKVLETLKEIGKRVIDIEELERQSNLKEAQLLPLCLLLQDKGVLKVIIEPKKILKPTEEGLKYLKEGFPEERLLSIVSD
;
A
#
# COMPACT_ATOMS: atom_id res chain seq x y z
N MET A 1 33.71 -12.94 8.26
CA MET A 1 32.54 -12.13 7.84
C MET A 1 33.00 -10.70 7.73
N GLN A 2 33.07 -10.17 6.51
CA GLN A 2 33.60 -8.83 6.25
C GLN A 2 32.43 -7.85 6.39
N TYR A 3 32.40 -7.06 7.46
CA TYR A 3 31.45 -5.95 7.56
C TYR A 3 31.72 -5.01 6.39
N PRO A 4 30.74 -4.71 5.53
CA PRO A 4 30.98 -3.84 4.39
C PRO A 4 31.31 -2.43 4.90
N LYS A 5 32.19 -1.75 4.15
CA LYS A 5 32.47 -0.30 4.18
C LYS A 5 31.36 0.48 4.90
N SER A 6 31.71 1.20 5.96
CA SER A 6 30.81 2.05 6.77
C SER A 6 29.62 2.57 5.96
N LEU A 7 28.46 1.90 6.09
CA LEU A 7 27.25 2.28 5.38
C LEU A 7 26.87 3.69 5.84
N ARG A 8 27.04 4.68 4.96
CA ARG A 8 26.63 6.05 5.23
C ARG A 8 25.12 6.15 5.02
N VAL A 9 24.38 6.28 6.12
CA VAL A 9 22.96 6.60 6.13
C VAL A 9 22.77 8.05 6.57
N SER A 10 21.86 8.75 5.92
CA SER A 10 21.37 10.05 6.38
C SER A 10 20.48 9.88 7.63
N ALA A 11 20.16 10.98 8.31
CA ALA A 11 19.27 10.95 9.46
C ALA A 11 17.87 10.40 9.11
N GLY A 12 17.35 10.71 7.91
CA GLY A 12 16.07 10.18 7.44
C GLY A 12 16.10 8.67 7.19
N GLU A 13 17.16 8.19 6.54
CA GLU A 13 17.35 6.76 6.31
C GLU A 13 17.53 5.99 7.62
N LEU A 14 18.27 6.55 8.57
CA LEU A 14 18.42 5.98 9.90
C LEU A 14 17.06 5.86 10.61
N LYS A 15 16.24 6.92 10.55
CA LYS A 15 14.90 6.91 11.13
C LYS A 15 14.03 5.79 10.56
N VAL A 16 14.07 5.57 9.24
CA VAL A 16 13.35 4.45 8.60
C VAL A 16 13.84 3.10 9.14
N LEU A 17 15.15 2.90 9.22
CA LEU A 17 15.72 1.64 9.72
C LEU A 17 15.41 1.39 11.20
N GLU A 18 15.43 2.44 12.02
CA GLU A 18 15.03 2.37 13.44
C GLU A 18 13.56 1.99 13.57
N THR A 19 12.67 2.65 12.83
CA THR A 19 11.24 2.30 12.83
C THR A 19 11.02 0.86 12.35
N LEU A 20 11.71 0.40 11.31
CA LEU A 20 11.62 -1.00 10.86
C LEU A 20 12.11 -1.99 11.93
N LYS A 21 13.19 -1.64 12.64
CA LYS A 21 13.72 -2.44 13.76
C LYS A 21 12.73 -2.53 14.92
N GLU A 22 12.09 -1.42 15.28
CA GLU A 22 11.06 -1.36 16.33
C GLU A 22 9.84 -2.21 15.98
N ILE A 23 9.40 -2.18 14.72
CA ILE A 23 8.26 -2.96 14.23
C ILE A 23 8.59 -4.46 14.17
N GLY A 24 9.82 -4.82 13.80
CA GLY A 24 10.29 -6.22 13.81
C GLY A 24 9.66 -7.13 12.74
N LYS A 25 8.96 -6.56 11.74
CA LYS A 25 8.35 -7.30 10.63
C LYS A 25 9.33 -7.46 9.47
N ARG A 26 9.23 -8.59 8.75
CA ARG A 26 10.03 -8.86 7.53
C ARG A 26 9.49 -8.14 6.29
N VAL A 27 8.18 -7.90 6.27
CA VAL A 27 7.45 -7.23 5.19
C VAL A 27 6.47 -6.27 5.86
N ILE A 28 6.38 -5.06 5.34
CA ILE A 28 5.49 -4.02 5.83
C ILE A 28 5.01 -3.19 4.65
N ASP A 29 3.74 -2.79 4.67
CA ASP A 29 3.22 -1.85 3.68
C ASP A 29 3.61 -0.40 4.04
N ILE A 30 3.61 0.47 3.03
CA ILE A 30 4.05 1.86 3.20
C ILE A 30 3.13 2.65 4.13
N GLU A 31 1.83 2.35 4.14
CA GLU A 31 0.81 3.02 4.95
C GLU A 31 1.00 2.70 6.45
N GLU A 32 1.40 1.48 6.78
CA GLU A 32 1.76 1.06 8.13
C GLU A 32 3.07 1.71 8.57
N LEU A 33 4.06 1.81 7.68
CA LEU A 33 5.30 2.51 7.97
C LEU A 33 5.08 4.00 8.24
N GLU A 34 4.17 4.67 7.51
CA GLU A 34 3.77 6.05 7.78
C GLU A 34 3.22 6.22 9.21
N ARG A 35 2.29 5.33 9.62
CA ARG A 35 1.65 5.39 10.95
C ARG A 35 2.64 5.27 12.10
N GLN A 36 3.73 4.51 11.90
CA GLN A 36 4.73 4.24 12.94
C GLN A 36 5.90 5.24 12.93
N SER A 37 6.29 5.74 11.76
CA SER A 37 7.44 6.63 11.61
C SER A 37 7.12 8.10 11.83
N ASN A 38 5.84 8.48 11.79
CA ASN A 38 5.36 9.87 11.73
C ASN A 38 5.90 10.63 10.49
N LEU A 39 6.29 9.90 9.45
CA LEU A 39 6.68 10.44 8.14
C LEU A 39 5.56 10.16 7.14
N LYS A 40 5.44 11.03 6.14
CA LYS A 40 4.52 10.83 5.01
C LYS A 40 5.16 9.99 3.90
N GLU A 41 4.33 9.36 3.09
CA GLU A 41 4.70 8.51 1.96
C GLU A 41 5.66 9.25 1.03
N ALA A 42 5.37 10.53 0.75
CA ALA A 42 6.22 11.39 -0.07
C ALA A 42 7.65 11.59 0.49
N GLN A 43 7.85 11.40 1.81
CA GLN A 43 9.16 11.42 2.46
C GLN A 43 9.76 10.01 2.57
N LEU A 44 8.92 9.01 2.86
CA LEU A 44 9.35 7.63 3.04
C LEU A 44 9.83 6.99 1.73
N LEU A 45 9.10 7.15 0.63
CA LEU A 45 9.44 6.49 -0.64
C LEU A 45 10.87 6.82 -1.11
N PRO A 46 11.28 8.10 -1.19
CA PRO A 46 12.65 8.44 -1.57
C PRO A 46 13.70 7.82 -0.66
N LEU A 47 13.48 7.83 0.66
CA LEU A 47 14.40 7.22 1.63
C LEU A 47 14.47 5.69 1.44
N CYS A 48 13.34 5.05 1.21
CA CYS A 48 13.26 3.62 0.96
C CYS A 48 13.98 3.24 -0.33
N LEU A 49 13.81 4.01 -1.40
CA LEU A 49 14.52 3.80 -2.67
C LEU A 49 16.03 3.97 -2.52
N LEU A 50 16.50 4.98 -1.77
CA LEU A 50 17.93 5.15 -1.48
C LEU A 50 18.50 3.96 -0.68
N LEU A 51 17.76 3.47 0.31
CA LEU A 51 18.13 2.28 1.06
C LEU A 51 18.10 1.01 0.21
N GLN A 52 17.22 0.93 -0.79
CA GLN A 52 17.22 -0.14 -1.77
C GLN A 52 18.46 -0.09 -2.66
N ASP A 53 18.82 1.07 -3.18
CA ASP A 53 20.01 1.26 -4.00
C ASP A 53 21.31 0.92 -3.22
N LYS A 54 21.28 1.11 -1.90
CA LYS A 54 22.33 0.70 -0.97
C LYS A 54 22.30 -0.79 -0.61
N GLY A 55 21.32 -1.55 -1.09
CA GLY A 55 21.17 -2.98 -0.83
C GLY A 55 20.69 -3.33 0.58
N VAL A 56 20.10 -2.37 1.30
CA VAL A 56 19.66 -2.54 2.71
C VAL A 56 18.22 -3.03 2.78
N LEU A 57 17.37 -2.63 1.83
CA LEU A 57 15.98 -3.06 1.76
C LEU A 57 15.57 -3.39 0.32
N LYS A 58 14.37 -3.98 0.18
CA LYS A 58 13.74 -4.23 -1.12
C LYS A 58 12.35 -3.59 -1.11
N VAL A 59 12.11 -2.65 -2.00
CA VAL A 59 10.78 -2.10 -2.26
C VAL A 59 10.07 -3.03 -3.23
N ILE A 60 8.87 -3.48 -2.85
CA ILE A 60 8.03 -4.35 -3.67
C ILE A 60 6.80 -3.53 -4.07
N ILE A 61 6.58 -3.38 -5.38
CA ILE A 61 5.42 -2.68 -5.93
C ILE A 61 4.45 -3.73 -6.45
N GLU A 62 3.30 -3.87 -5.78
CA GLU A 62 2.24 -4.80 -6.18
C GLU A 62 1.04 -4.03 -6.73
N PRO A 63 0.65 -4.21 -8.01
CA PRO A 63 -0.55 -3.57 -8.55
C PRO A 63 -1.80 -4.19 -7.92
N LYS A 64 -2.62 -3.35 -7.26
CA LYS A 64 -3.94 -3.77 -6.74
C LYS A 64 -4.97 -3.75 -7.87
N LYS A 65 -5.76 -4.82 -8.01
CA LYS A 65 -6.96 -4.80 -8.85
C LYS A 65 -8.10 -4.12 -8.10
N ILE A 66 -8.56 -2.99 -8.60
CA ILE A 66 -9.68 -2.24 -8.01
C ILE A 66 -10.91 -2.45 -8.88
N LEU A 67 -12.03 -2.83 -8.26
CA LEU A 67 -13.32 -2.99 -8.91
C LEU A 67 -14.21 -1.80 -8.52
N LYS A 68 -14.72 -1.08 -9.51
CA LYS A 68 -15.68 0.01 -9.31
C LYS A 68 -16.92 -0.27 -10.15
N PRO A 69 -18.13 -0.20 -9.58
CA PRO A 69 -19.36 -0.30 -10.36
C PRO A 69 -19.37 0.79 -11.45
N THR A 70 -19.85 0.42 -12.64
CA THR A 70 -20.18 1.39 -13.69
C THR A 70 -21.40 2.20 -13.27
N GLU A 71 -21.74 3.26 -14.01
CA GLU A 71 -22.97 4.01 -13.77
C GLU A 71 -24.21 3.11 -13.83
N GLU A 72 -24.25 2.18 -14.78
CA GLU A 72 -25.30 1.17 -14.89
C GLU A 72 -25.33 0.22 -13.69
N GLY A 73 -24.16 -0.26 -13.25
CA GLY A 73 -24.06 -1.07 -12.04
C GLY A 73 -24.57 -0.34 -10.79
N LEU A 74 -24.31 0.97 -10.67
CA LEU A 74 -24.85 1.79 -9.58
C LEU A 74 -26.38 1.91 -9.65
N LYS A 75 -26.96 2.01 -10.87
CA LYS A 75 -28.43 1.99 -11.04
C LYS A 75 -29.01 0.67 -10.57
N TYR A 76 -28.42 -0.47 -10.93
CA TYR A 76 -28.90 -1.78 -10.45
C TYR A 76 -28.78 -1.93 -8.94
N LEU A 77 -27.68 -1.47 -8.33
CA LEU A 77 -27.53 -1.47 -6.87
C LEU A 77 -28.59 -0.60 -6.16
N LYS A 78 -29.14 0.42 -6.84
CA LYS A 78 -30.14 1.34 -6.28
C LYS A 78 -31.58 0.90 -6.56
N GLU A 79 -31.85 0.47 -7.78
CA GLU A 79 -33.20 0.25 -8.33
C GLU A 79 -33.60 -1.23 -8.39
N GLY A 80 -32.70 -2.14 -8.01
CA GLY A 80 -32.87 -3.58 -8.16
C GLY A 80 -32.47 -4.07 -9.55
N PHE A 81 -32.31 -5.37 -9.67
CA PHE A 81 -31.90 -5.99 -10.93
C PHE A 81 -33.05 -6.02 -11.94
N PRO A 82 -32.76 -5.94 -13.26
CA PRO A 82 -33.79 -6.03 -14.29
C PRO A 82 -34.69 -7.26 -14.17
N GLU A 83 -34.12 -8.40 -13.83
CA GLU A 83 -34.81 -9.68 -13.68
C GLU A 83 -35.81 -9.63 -12.52
N GLU A 84 -35.46 -8.96 -11.42
CA GLU A 84 -36.34 -8.77 -10.26
C GLU A 84 -37.53 -7.88 -10.63
N ARG A 85 -37.29 -6.82 -11.42
CA ARG A 85 -38.35 -5.95 -11.92
C ARG A 85 -39.27 -6.68 -12.89
N LEU A 86 -38.73 -7.52 -13.77
CA LEU A 86 -39.54 -8.31 -14.70
C LEU A 86 -40.46 -9.27 -13.95
N LEU A 87 -39.96 -10.00 -12.93
CA LEU A 87 -40.79 -10.90 -12.12
C LEU A 87 -41.94 -10.18 -11.42
N SER A 88 -41.74 -8.94 -10.97
CA SER A 88 -42.82 -8.13 -10.39
C SER A 88 -43.93 -7.73 -11.37
N ILE A 89 -43.65 -7.73 -12.68
CA ILE A 89 -44.62 -7.33 -13.72
C ILE A 89 -45.41 -8.54 -14.25
N VAL A 90 -44.82 -9.75 -14.28
CA VAL A 90 -45.49 -10.96 -14.80
C VAL A 90 -46.28 -11.72 -13.73
N SER A 91 -46.22 -11.28 -12.47
CA SER A 91 -46.91 -11.94 -11.35
C SER A 91 -48.25 -11.26 -10.97
N ASP A 92 -48.70 -10.25 -11.71
CA ASP A 92 -50.00 -9.56 -11.60
C ASP A 92 -51.00 -10.02 -12.68
#